data_AF-A0A7K4HQ18-F1
#
_entry.id   AF-A0A7K4HQ18-F1
#
_cell.length_a   1.000
_cell.length_b   1.000
_cell.length_c   1.000
_cell.angle_alpha   90.00
_cell.angle_beta   90.00
_cell.angle_gamma   90.00
#
_symmetry.space_group_name_H-M   'P 1'
#
loop_
_entity.id
_entity.type
_entity.pdbx_description
1 polymer ?
#
loop_
_entity_poly.entity_id
_entity_poly.type
_entity_poly.pdbx_seq_one_letter_code
_entity_poly.pdbx_strand_id
1 'polypeptide(L)'
;MAAGEGTPVISASEIAEYSYCAASWHFERNGRSTMSPSIERGNLKHAEVGRTLTRVERERQIFWLLTILGYGLLALALIILLWGLM
;
A
#
# COMPACT_ATOMS: atom_id res chain seq x y z
N MET A 1 -13.40 -11.32 3.27
CA MET A 1 -14.52 -10.73 2.48
C MET A 1 -14.78 -11.68 1.33
N ALA A 2 -15.83 -12.49 1.43
CA ALA A 2 -16.18 -13.45 0.39
C ALA A 2 -16.76 -12.68 -0.80
N ALA A 3 -16.07 -12.74 -1.95
CA ALA A 3 -16.60 -12.25 -3.21
C ALA A 3 -17.78 -13.15 -3.63
N GLY A 4 -18.91 -12.54 -3.98
CA GLY A 4 -20.09 -13.26 -4.44
C GLY A 4 -19.79 -14.06 -5.71
N GLU A 5 -20.18 -15.33 -5.71
CA GLU A 5 -20.16 -16.18 -6.89
C GLU A 5 -21.00 -15.54 -8.00
N GLY A 6 -20.38 -15.26 -9.15
CA GLY A 6 -21.09 -14.97 -10.40
C GLY A 6 -20.74 -13.67 -11.12
N THR A 7 -19.92 -12.77 -10.55
CA THR A 7 -19.45 -11.59 -11.30
C THR A 7 -18.02 -11.81 -11.81
N PRO A 8 -17.77 -11.75 -13.13
CA PRO A 8 -16.42 -11.87 -13.66
C PRO A 8 -15.59 -10.68 -13.17
N VAL A 9 -14.50 -10.95 -12.45
CA VAL A 9 -13.57 -9.93 -11.98
C VAL A 9 -12.80 -9.39 -13.18
N ILE A 10 -13.00 -8.12 -13.51
CA ILE A 10 -12.28 -7.42 -14.58
C ILE A 10 -11.14 -6.61 -13.97
N SER A 11 -9.91 -6.82 -14.46
CA SER A 11 -8.74 -6.07 -13.99
C SER A 11 -8.57 -4.72 -14.70
N ALA A 12 -7.84 -3.79 -14.10
CA ALA A 12 -7.52 -2.52 -14.76
C ALA A 12 -6.73 -2.70 -16.06
N SER A 13 -5.81 -3.68 -16.10
CA SER A 13 -5.07 -4.05 -17.30
C SER A 13 -5.97 -4.60 -18.39
N GLU A 14 -7.02 -5.34 -18.03
CA GLU A 14 -7.98 -5.89 -18.97
C GLU A 14 -8.83 -4.79 -19.62
N ILE A 15 -9.25 -3.78 -18.85
CA ILE A 15 -9.94 -2.59 -19.38
C ILE A 15 -9.01 -1.83 -20.33
N ALA A 16 -7.74 -1.65 -19.95
CA ALA A 16 -6.74 -0.98 -20.77
C ALA A 16 -6.48 -1.75 -22.08
N GLU A 17 -6.39 -3.08 -22.02
CA GLU A 17 -6.21 -3.91 -23.21
C GLU A 17 -7.41 -3.84 -24.15
N TYR A 18 -8.64 -3.93 -23.62
CA TYR A 18 -9.85 -3.81 -24.44
C TYR A 18 -9.91 -2.44 -25.16
N SER A 19 -9.59 -1.36 -24.43
CA SER A 19 -9.59 -0.01 -25.00
C SER A 19 -8.46 0.22 -26.03
N TYR A 20 -7.33 -0.47 -25.88
CA TYR A 20 -6.23 -0.45 -26.86
C TYR A 20 -6.54 -1.31 -28.10
N CYS A 21 -6.95 -2.57 -27.89
CA CYS A 21 -7.29 -3.52 -28.95
C CYS A 21 -8.24 -4.62 -28.44
N ALA A 22 -9.53 -4.49 -28.77
CA ALA A 22 -10.55 -5.46 -28.39
C ALA A 22 -10.28 -6.89 -28.92
N ALA A 23 -9.61 -7.03 -30.06
CA ALA A 23 -9.22 -8.34 -30.59
C ALA A 23 -8.14 -9.02 -29.73
N SER A 24 -7.14 -8.26 -29.27
CA SER A 24 -6.11 -8.75 -28.33
C SER A 24 -6.75 -9.24 -27.05
N TRP A 25 -7.58 -8.40 -26.43
CA TRP A 25 -8.34 -8.74 -25.23
C TRP A 25 -9.17 -10.03 -25.41
N HIS A 26 -9.81 -10.20 -26.56
CA HIS A 26 -10.58 -11.41 -26.84
C HIS A 26 -9.68 -12.66 -26.91
N PHE A 27 -8.50 -12.56 -27.54
CA PHE A 27 -7.54 -13.67 -27.56
C PHE A 27 -6.97 -13.98 -26.18
N GLU A 28 -6.65 -12.96 -25.38
CA GLU A 28 -6.15 -13.10 -24.01
C GLU A 28 -7.18 -13.84 -23.13
N ARG A 29 -8.46 -13.45 -23.18
CA ARG A 29 -9.56 -14.17 -22.48
C ARG A 29 -9.76 -15.61 -22.93
N ASN A 30 -9.38 -15.94 -24.16
CA ASN A 30 -9.42 -17.30 -24.69
C ASN A 30 -8.11 -18.08 -24.46
N GLY A 31 -7.24 -17.60 -23.57
CA GLY A 31 -6.04 -18.30 -23.12
C GLY A 31 -4.80 -18.10 -24.01
N ARG A 32 -4.84 -17.18 -24.97
CA ARG A 32 -3.67 -16.83 -25.79
C ARG A 32 -2.99 -15.61 -25.19
N SER A 33 -2.27 -15.85 -24.09
CA SER A 33 -1.61 -14.77 -23.36
C SER A 33 -0.33 -14.29 -24.02
N THR A 34 -0.11 -12.97 -24.03
CA THR A 34 1.17 -12.38 -24.39
C THR A 34 1.87 -11.75 -23.19
N MET A 35 2.86 -12.44 -22.62
CA MET A 35 3.72 -11.84 -21.60
C MET A 35 4.78 -10.95 -22.26
N SER A 36 4.83 -9.69 -21.82
CA SER A 36 5.93 -8.78 -22.14
C SER A 36 6.92 -8.69 -20.96
N PRO A 37 8.24 -8.66 -21.21
CA PRO A 37 9.24 -8.36 -20.19
C PRO A 37 9.03 -7.01 -19.49
N SER A 38 8.29 -6.09 -20.11
CA SER A 38 7.92 -4.81 -19.51
C SER A 38 6.97 -4.96 -18.31
N ILE A 39 6.03 -5.91 -18.37
CA ILE A 39 5.05 -6.18 -17.30
C ILE A 39 5.74 -6.74 -16.06
N GLU A 40 6.65 -7.69 -16.25
CA GLU A 40 7.43 -8.26 -15.14
C GLU A 40 8.25 -7.17 -14.42
N ARG A 41 8.94 -6.31 -15.19
CA ARG A 41 9.67 -5.17 -14.62
C ARG A 41 8.75 -4.21 -13.87
N GLY A 42 7.55 -3.94 -14.40
CA GLY A 42 6.54 -3.13 -13.74
C GLY A 42 6.09 -3.72 -12.40
N ASN A 43 5.79 -5.01 -12.37
CA ASN A 43 5.39 -5.72 -11.16
C ASN A 43 6.48 -5.70 -10.08
N LEU A 44 7.74 -5.91 -10.48
CA LEU A 44 8.88 -5.81 -9.56
C LEU A 44 9.01 -4.42 -8.95
N LYS A 45 8.81 -3.36 -9.76
CA LYS A 45 8.83 -1.98 -9.26
C LYS A 45 7.66 -1.65 -8.35
N HIS A 46 6.46 -2.13 -8.65
CA HIS A 46 5.32 -2.00 -7.74
C HIS A 46 5.59 -2.70 -6.40
N ALA A 47 6.15 -3.91 -6.42
CA ALA A 47 6.50 -4.64 -5.20
C ALA A 47 7.62 -3.95 -4.39
N GLU A 48 8.60 -3.35 -5.06
CA GLU A 48 9.65 -2.55 -4.42
C GLU A 48 9.06 -1.32 -3.71
N VAL A 49 8.25 -0.52 -4.41
CA VAL A 49 7.61 0.67 -3.84
C VAL A 49 6.67 0.30 -2.70
N GLY A 50 5.88 -0.77 -2.85
CA GLY A 50 4.97 -1.25 -1.81
C GLY A 50 5.68 -1.63 -0.51
N ARG A 51 6.86 -2.28 -0.60
CA ARG A 51 7.70 -2.57 0.58
C ARG A 51 8.20 -1.30 1.24
N THR A 52 8.64 -0.31 0.47
CA THR A 52 9.10 0.98 1.00
C THR A 52 7.97 1.71 1.72
N LEU A 53 6.78 1.80 1.12
CA LEU A 53 5.62 2.43 1.75
C LEU A 53 5.23 1.74 3.06
N THR A 54 5.21 0.40 3.06
CA THR A 54 4.90 -0.40 4.27
C THR A 54 5.91 -0.13 5.38
N ARG A 55 7.19 0.00 5.03
CA ARG A 55 8.25 0.35 6.00
C ARG A 55 8.07 1.75 6.57
N VAL A 56 7.84 2.75 5.71
CA VAL A 56 7.65 4.14 6.15
C VAL A 56 6.43 4.27 7.07
N GLU A 57 5.33 3.59 6.77
CA GLU A 57 4.15 3.62 7.63
C GLU A 57 4.43 3.01 9.01
N ARG A 58 5.23 1.94 9.09
CA ARG A 58 5.68 1.38 10.37
C ARG A 58 6.57 2.36 11.14
N GLU A 59 7.54 2.98 10.47
CA GLU A 59 8.43 3.98 11.09
C GLU A 59 7.64 5.19 11.60
N ARG A 60 6.61 5.63 10.85
CA ARG A 60 5.68 6.69 11.26
C ARG A 60 4.88 6.33 12.51
N GLN A 61 4.40 5.09 12.63
CA GLN A 61 3.70 4.62 13.83
C GLN A 61 4.62 4.65 15.06
N ILE A 62 5.86 4.21 14.91
CA ILE A 62 6.87 4.25 15.99
C ILE A 62 7.17 5.71 16.37
N PHE A 63 7.34 6.60 15.40
CA PHE A 63 7.56 8.03 15.64
C PHE A 63 6.45 8.64 16.51
N TRP A 64 5.19 8.37 16.19
CA TRP A 64 4.05 8.89 16.96
C TRP A 64 4.02 8.34 18.38
N LEU A 65 4.31 7.05 18.56
CA LEU A 65 4.38 6.43 19.88
C LEU A 65 5.48 7.09 20.74
N LEU A 66 6.68 7.26 20.17
CA LEU A 66 7.80 7.93 20.85
C LEU A 66 7.48 9.40 21.16
N THR A 67 6.80 10.09 20.24
CA THR A 67 6.39 11.49 20.43
C THR A 67 5.42 11.64 21.60
N ILE A 68 4.40 10.78 21.67
CA ILE A 68 3.43 10.78 22.78
C ILE A 68 4.14 10.47 24.10
N LEU A 69 5.01 9.46 24.12
CA LEU A 69 5.78 9.11 25.31
C LEU A 69 6.68 10.27 25.76
N GLY A 70 7.38 10.91 24.83
CA GLY A 70 8.27 12.04 25.10
C GLY A 70 7.52 13.23 25.70
N TYR A 71 6.38 13.62 25.12
CA TYR A 71 5.55 14.67 25.68
C TYR A 71 4.94 14.28 27.04
N GLY A 72 4.58 13.02 27.25
CA GLY A 72 4.12 12.52 28.54
C GLY A 72 5.18 12.65 29.64
N LEU A 73 6.43 12.26 29.34
CA LEU A 73 7.55 12.41 30.27
C LEU A 73 7.87 13.88 30.55
N LEU A 74 7.83 14.74 29.53
CA LEU A 74 8.02 16.18 29.71
C LEU A 74 6.95 16.79 30.62
N ALA A 75 5.68 16.45 30.40
CA ALA A 75 4.58 16.91 31.25
C ALA A 75 4.76 16.44 32.71
N LEU A 76 5.14 15.17 32.91
CA LEU A 76 5.40 14.64 34.25
C LEU A 76 6.54 15.38 34.95
N ALA A 77 7.64 15.65 34.24
CA ALA A 77 8.77 16.41 34.78
C ALA A 77 8.36 17.83 35.20
N LEU A 78 7.54 18.50 34.38
CA LEU A 78 7.01 19.83 34.72
C LEU A 78 6.10 19.79 35.95
N ILE A 79 5.25 18.78 36.10
CA ILE A 79 4.40 18.61 37.29
C ILE A 79 5.25 18.45 38.55
N ILE A 80 6.28 17.61 38.50
CA ILE A 80 7.19 17.39 39.64
C ILE A 80 7.93 18.69 40.01
N LEU A 81 8.43 19.43 39.02
CA LEU A 81 9.10 20.70 39.24
C LEU A 81 8.18 21.74 39.87
N LEU A 82 6.93 21.86 39.38
CA LEU A 82 5.95 22.78 39.93
C LEU A 82 5.53 22.40 41.35
N TRP A 83 5.35 21.11 41.63
CA TRP A 83 5.06 20.62 42.99
C TRP A 83 6.23 20.80 43.96
N GLY A 84 7.47 20.67 43.51
CA GLY A 84 8.64 20.89 44.36
C GLY A 84 8.96 22.38 44.61
N LEU A 85 8.42 23.28 43.78
CA LEU A 85 8.56 24.74 43.93
C LEU A 85 7.47 25.33 44.83
N MET A 86 6.32 24.65 44.96
CA MET A 86 5.20 25.00 45.83
C MET A 86 5.42 24.53 47.26
#